data_AF-A0A8K0C775-F1
#
_entry.id   AF-A0A8K0C775-F1
#
_cell.length_a   1.000
_cell.length_b   1.000
_cell.length_c   1.000
_cell.angle_alpha   90.00
_cell.angle_beta   90.00
_cell.angle_gamma   90.00
#
_symmetry.space_group_name_H-M   'P 1'
#
loop_
_entity.id
_entity.type
_entity.pdbx_description
1 polymer ?
#
loop_
_entity_poly.entity_id
_entity_poly.type
_entity_poly.pdbx_seq_one_letter_code
_entity_poly.pdbx_strand_id
1 'polypeptide(L)'
;MSNEEQPMWYQYNGCPAHCSAVVREFLDNVFPRNWIERYGEIHKPARSPDLIPNDFFLSLRSKLYPLPTHSILDLLKDKITEVTMF
;
A
#
# COMPACT_ATOMS: atom_id res chain seq x y z
N MET A 1 -26.90 0.83 18.53
CA MET A 1 -26.20 0.47 17.28
C MET A 1 -25.05 -0.41 17.72
N SER A 2 -25.06 -1.70 17.38
CA SER A 2 -23.95 -2.60 17.69
C SER A 2 -22.68 -2.01 17.07
N ASN A 3 -21.59 -1.93 17.85
CA ASN A 3 -20.25 -1.72 17.30
C ASN A 3 -19.88 -2.97 16.52
N GLU A 4 -20.38 -3.09 15.28
CA GLU A 4 -19.82 -4.02 14.32
C GLU A 4 -18.54 -3.37 13.80
N GLU A 5 -17.39 -3.89 14.25
CA GLU A 5 -16.08 -3.51 13.74
C GLU A 5 -16.12 -3.66 12.21
N GLN A 6 -15.82 -2.56 11.51
CA GLN A 6 -15.78 -2.59 10.04
C GLN A 6 -14.75 -3.62 9.58
N PRO A 7 -15.05 -4.43 8.55
CA PRO A 7 -14.09 -5.41 8.04
C PRO A 7 -12.82 -4.71 7.56
N MET A 8 -11.66 -5.19 7.99
CA MET A 8 -10.37 -4.65 7.58
C MET A 8 -10.08 -5.03 6.12
N TRP A 9 -9.70 -4.04 5.31
CA TRP A 9 -9.36 -4.23 3.90
C TRP A 9 -7.87 -4.12 3.65
N TYR A 10 -7.33 -4.97 2.77
CA TYR A 10 -5.94 -4.95 2.35
C TYR A 10 -5.79 -4.62 0.86
N GLN A 11 -4.92 -3.67 0.52
CA GLN A 11 -4.63 -3.32 -0.87
C GLN A 11 -3.12 -3.13 -1.07
N TYR A 12 -2.57 -3.66 -2.16
CA TYR A 12 -1.16 -3.49 -2.53
C TYR A 12 -0.97 -3.35 -4.05
N ASN A 13 0.28 -3.10 -4.47
CA ASN A 13 0.58 -2.67 -5.84
C ASN A 13 0.65 -3.77 -6.92
N GLY A 14 0.45 -5.04 -6.55
CA GLY A 14 0.50 -6.16 -7.49
C GLY A 14 1.86 -6.36 -8.16
N CYS A 15 2.96 -5.97 -7.49
CA CYS A 15 4.32 -6.30 -7.95
C CYS A 15 4.47 -7.83 -8.06
N PRO A 16 5.07 -8.38 -9.13
CA PRO A 16 5.17 -9.84 -9.33
C PRO A 16 5.75 -10.61 -8.15
N ALA A 17 6.66 -9.98 -7.37
CA ALA A 17 7.23 -10.56 -6.15
C ALA A 17 6.18 -10.88 -5.07
N HIS A 18 5.04 -10.18 -5.09
CA HIS A 18 3.93 -10.34 -4.15
C HIS A 18 2.76 -11.12 -4.75
N CYS A 19 2.79 -11.48 -6.04
CA CYS A 19 1.72 -12.21 -6.72
C CYS A 19 1.82 -13.75 -6.61
N SER A 20 2.54 -14.28 -5.62
CA SER A 20 2.71 -15.73 -5.47
C SER A 20 1.42 -16.40 -4.99
N ALA A 21 1.26 -17.69 -5.27
CA ALA A 21 0.12 -18.47 -4.74
C ALA A 21 0.10 -18.47 -3.21
N VAL A 22 1.27 -18.56 -2.58
CA VAL A 22 1.42 -18.55 -1.11
C VAL A 22 0.92 -17.25 -0.50
N VAL A 23 1.22 -16.10 -1.12
CA VAL A 23 0.73 -14.80 -0.64
C VAL A 23 -0.79 -14.71 -0.78
N ARG A 24 -1.38 -15.23 -1.86
CA ARG A 24 -2.84 -15.24 -2.05
C ARG A 24 -3.54 -16.09 -1.01
N GLU A 25 -3.05 -17.30 -0.76
CA GLU A 25 -3.60 -18.18 0.27
C GLU A 25 -3.51 -17.53 1.67
N PHE A 26 -2.42 -16.85 1.97
CA PHE A 26 -2.30 -16.08 3.21
C PHE A 26 -3.36 -14.95 3.29
N LEU A 27 -3.55 -14.19 2.22
CA LEU A 27 -4.52 -13.08 2.17
C LEU A 27 -5.97 -13.56 2.23
N ASP A 28 -6.30 -14.69 1.61
CA ASP A 28 -7.64 -15.31 1.72
C ASP A 28 -7.96 -15.74 3.16
N ASN A 29 -6.95 -16.14 3.93
CA ASN A 29 -7.11 -16.52 5.34
C ASN A 29 -7.21 -15.31 6.28
N VAL A 30 -6.41 -14.26 6.04
CA VAL A 30 -6.33 -13.10 6.95
C VAL A 30 -7.37 -12.02 6.62
N PHE A 31 -7.67 -11.84 5.34
CA PHE A 31 -8.61 -10.83 4.83
C PHE A 31 -9.64 -11.48 3.89
N PRO A 32 -10.46 -12.43 4.38
CA PRO A 32 -11.36 -13.19 3.52
C PRO A 32 -12.30 -12.25 2.75
N ARG A 33 -12.17 -12.25 1.41
CA ARG A 33 -12.93 -11.38 0.48
C ARG A 33 -12.70 -9.87 0.65
N ASN A 34 -11.74 -9.47 1.47
CA ASN A 34 -11.45 -8.08 1.80
C ASN A 34 -10.03 -7.66 1.36
N TRP A 35 -9.47 -8.28 0.31
CA TRP A 35 -8.21 -7.84 -0.29
C TRP A 35 -8.33 -7.57 -1.79
N ILE A 36 -7.63 -6.53 -2.24
CA ILE A 36 -7.76 -5.97 -3.60
C ILE A 36 -6.41 -6.08 -4.33
N GLU A 37 -6.40 -6.80 -5.46
CA GLU A 37 -5.22 -6.95 -6.30
C GLU A 37 -5.60 -7.36 -7.75
N ARG A 38 -4.67 -7.98 -8.50
CA ARG A 38 -4.88 -8.51 -9.85
C ARG A 38 -5.74 -9.77 -9.82
N TYR A 39 -5.62 -10.58 -8.77
CA TYR A 39 -6.30 -11.88 -8.64
C TYR A 39 -7.28 -11.95 -7.46
N GLY A 40 -7.48 -10.83 -6.76
CA GLY A 40 -8.50 -10.73 -5.71
C GLY A 40 -9.91 -10.59 -6.30
N GLU A 41 -10.93 -10.71 -5.45
CA GLU A 41 -12.35 -10.67 -5.86
C GLU A 41 -12.71 -9.33 -6.52
N ILE A 42 -12.10 -8.23 -6.05
CA ILE A 42 -12.15 -6.93 -6.71
C ILE A 42 -10.86 -6.73 -7.50
N HIS A 43 -11.01 -6.68 -8.82
CA HIS A 43 -9.89 -6.49 -9.73
C HIS A 43 -9.47 -5.02 -9.80
N LYS A 44 -8.17 -4.75 -9.66
CA LYS A 44 -7.64 -3.40 -9.94
C LYS A 44 -7.56 -3.14 -11.46
N PRO A 45 -8.00 -1.97 -11.96
CA PRO A 45 -7.69 -1.56 -13.34
C PRO A 45 -6.18 -1.48 -13.58
N ALA A 46 -5.75 -1.88 -14.78
CA ALA A 46 -4.35 -1.88 -15.16
C ALA A 46 -3.79 -0.46 -15.21
N ARG A 47 -2.59 -0.25 -14.65
CA ARG A 47 -1.85 1.03 -14.68
C ARG A 47 -2.55 2.22 -14.01
N SER A 48 -3.29 1.99 -12.92
CA SER A 48 -3.83 3.06 -12.07
C SER A 48 -3.00 3.23 -10.78
N PRO A 49 -1.88 3.99 -10.80
CA PRO A 49 -1.09 4.31 -9.60
C PRO A 49 -1.81 5.32 -8.69
N ASP A 50 -2.75 6.10 -9.23
CA ASP A 50 -3.68 6.95 -8.49
C ASP A 50 -4.61 6.18 -7.56
N LEU A 51 -4.90 4.92 -7.88
CA LEU A 51 -5.76 4.04 -7.10
C LEU A 51 -5.00 3.16 -6.09
N ILE A 52 -3.67 3.29 -6.00
CA ILE A 52 -2.89 2.65 -4.93
C ILE A 52 -2.42 3.79 -4.01
N PRO A 53 -2.89 3.86 -2.76
CA PRO A 53 -2.49 4.92 -1.83
C PRO A 53 -0.97 5.11 -1.77
N ASN A 54 -0.23 4.01 -1.67
CA ASN A 54 1.23 4.02 -1.67
C ASN A 54 1.84 4.66 -2.95
N ASP A 55 1.38 4.28 -4.14
CA ASP A 55 1.92 4.83 -5.39
C ASP A 55 1.47 6.29 -5.59
N PHE A 56 0.26 6.64 -5.14
CA PHE A 56 -0.21 8.03 -5.07
C PHE A 56 0.71 8.89 -4.21
N PHE A 57 1.00 8.48 -2.97
CA PHE A 57 1.92 9.22 -2.08
C PHE A 57 3.35 9.30 -2.64
N LEU A 58 3.84 8.22 -3.26
CA LEU A 58 5.14 8.23 -3.93
C LEU A 58 5.17 9.18 -5.13
N SER A 59 4.07 9.31 -5.89
CA SER A 59 3.98 10.27 -7.00
C SER A 59 4.10 11.73 -6.51
N LEU A 60 3.61 12.01 -5.30
CA LEU A 60 3.70 13.33 -4.67
C LEU A 60 5.11 13.66 -4.19
N ARG A 61 5.99 12.68 -3.94
CA ARG A 61 7.38 12.95 -3.52
C ARG A 61 8.16 13.79 -4.52
N SER A 62 7.95 13.59 -5.82
CA SER A 62 8.58 14.39 -6.88
C SER A 62 8.25 15.88 -6.76
N LYS A 63 7.10 16.21 -6.17
CA LYS A 63 6.65 17.58 -5.89
C LYS A 63 7.12 18.10 -4.52
N LEU A 64 7.58 17.23 -3.63
CA LEU A 64 7.92 17.55 -2.24
C LEU A 64 9.43 17.76 -1.99
N TYR A 65 10.33 17.38 -2.89
CA TYR A 65 11.78 17.42 -2.62
C TYR A 65 12.64 18.01 -3.75
N PRO A 66 13.47 19.03 -3.45
CA PRO A 66 14.66 19.39 -4.23
C PRO A 66 15.98 19.20 -3.44
N LEU A 67 16.13 18.15 -2.61
CA LEU A 67 17.28 18.03 -1.68
C LEU A 67 18.39 17.04 -2.12
N PRO A 68 19.68 17.30 -1.78
CA PRO A 68 20.84 16.55 -2.27
C PRO A 68 21.08 15.24 -1.50
N THR A 69 21.71 14.28 -2.17
CA THR A 69 21.46 12.84 -1.97
C THR A 69 22.32 12.08 -0.95
N HIS A 70 23.10 12.72 -0.08
CA HIS A 70 24.16 12.00 0.65
C HIS A 70 23.96 11.75 2.16
N SER A 71 22.84 12.18 2.77
CA SER A 71 22.51 11.88 4.18
C SER A 71 21.04 11.44 4.34
N ILE A 72 20.56 10.65 3.38
CA ILE A 72 19.12 10.51 3.13
C ILE A 72 18.45 9.41 3.97
N LEU A 73 19.13 8.32 4.32
CA LEU A 73 18.44 7.15 4.89
C LEU A 73 17.91 7.37 6.30
N ASP A 74 18.70 7.93 7.22
CA ASP A 74 18.25 8.16 8.59
C ASP A 74 17.27 9.34 8.67
N LEU A 75 17.55 10.42 7.92
CA LEU A 75 16.60 11.54 7.77
C LEU A 75 15.27 11.12 7.15
N LEU A 76 15.26 10.18 6.19
CA LEU A 76 14.02 9.65 5.63
C LEU A 76 13.26 8.78 6.62
N LYS A 77 13.95 7.96 7.43
CA LYS A 77 13.28 7.12 8.44
C LYS A 77 12.59 7.99 9.48
N ASP A 78 13.28 9.01 9.99
CA ASP A 78 12.72 9.94 10.98
C ASP A 78 11.51 10.68 10.40
N LYS A 79 11.64 11.17 9.16
CA LYS A 79 10.57 11.93 8.50
C LYS A 79 9.37 11.09 8.07
N ILE A 80 9.58 9.82 7.70
CA ILE A 80 8.48 8.88 7.45
C ILE A 80 7.75 8.58 8.76
N THR A 81 8.49 8.36 9.86
CA THR A 81 7.90 8.06 11.16
C THR A 81 7.05 9.24 11.68
N GLU A 82 7.53 10.47 11.51
CA GLU A 82 6.79 11.70 11.88
C GLU A 82 5.48 11.86 11.09
N VAL A 83 5.46 11.52 9.80
CA VAL A 83 4.28 11.69 8.92
C VAL A 83 3.27 10.54 9.07
N THR A 84 3.68 9.37 9.57
CA THR A 84 2.82 8.17 9.68
C THR A 84 2.17 8.03 11.08
N MET A 85 2.42 8.97 12.00
CA MET A 85 1.85 9.03 13.35
C MET A 85 0.50 9.80 13.44
N PHE A 86 -0.26 9.87 12.34
CA PHE A 86 -1.61 10.45 12.28
C PHE A 86 -2.65 9.41 11.87
#